data_AF-A0A1G6XQT1-F1
#
_entry.id   AF-A0A1G6XQT1-F1
#
_cell.length_a   1.000
_cell.length_b   1.000
_cell.length_c   1.000
_cell.angle_alpha   90.00
_cell.angle_beta   90.00
_cell.angle_gamma   90.00
#
_symmetry.space_group_name_H-M   'P 1'
#
loop_
_entity.id
_entity.type
_entity.pdbx_description
1 polymer ?
#
loop_
_entity_poly.entity_id
_entity_poly.type
_entity_poly.pdbx_seq_one_letter_code
_entity_poly.pdbx_strand_id
1 'polypeptide(L)'
;MGLHYWADVSPANWLVASPTPWERLVTLGPDGFQSRARLRFVPDPIRPGQAESDVNVGDGHPSDLLQARRALHRLWRFTATPQDCYFCLWDGYSGLSPEMSAGPLVALPPGQEYPYRQYALFRGRLTDIDEWETFLGADGGDFPPALVWPADRSWCFARDVDPHWAGIVGSQAAVDALVADTYLDVVVVRPGDAVPTYY
;
A
#
# COMPACT_ATOMS: atom_id res chain seq x y z
N MET A 1 -9.81 -11.50 17.29
CA MET A 1 -9.07 -10.31 17.72
C MET A 1 -8.95 -9.42 16.51
N GLY A 2 -9.31 -8.14 16.62
CA GLY A 2 -9.29 -7.20 15.50
C GLY A 2 -7.95 -6.48 15.35
N LEU A 3 -7.89 -5.59 14.37
CA LEU A 3 -6.77 -4.68 14.15
C LEU A 3 -6.48 -3.87 15.41
N HIS A 4 -5.21 -3.73 15.76
CA HIS A 4 -4.79 -2.94 16.92
C HIS A 4 -3.41 -2.33 16.68
N TYR A 5 -3.17 -1.22 17.35
CA TYR A 5 -1.87 -0.55 17.34
C TYR A 5 -0.78 -1.50 17.86
N TRP A 6 0.38 -1.49 17.21
CA TRP A 6 1.49 -2.38 17.49
C TRP A 6 2.77 -1.59 17.78
N ALA A 7 3.12 -1.49 19.07
CA ALA A 7 4.24 -0.65 19.52
C ALA A 7 5.64 -1.20 19.17
N ASP A 8 5.76 -2.51 18.97
CA ASP A 8 7.01 -3.12 18.52
C ASP A 8 7.15 -3.00 17.00
N VAL A 9 7.98 -2.06 16.55
CA VAL A 9 8.21 -1.81 15.11
C VAL A 9 9.17 -2.82 14.47
N SER A 10 9.74 -3.76 15.21
CA SER A 10 10.69 -4.76 14.69
C SER A 10 10.17 -5.60 13.50
N PRO A 11 8.86 -5.88 13.35
CA PRO A 11 8.33 -6.56 12.18
C PRO A 11 8.54 -5.79 10.87
N ALA A 12 8.79 -4.47 10.92
CA ALA A 12 9.12 -3.63 9.77
C ALA A 12 10.63 -3.53 9.49
N ASN A 13 11.50 -4.12 10.32
CA ASN A 13 12.96 -4.00 10.18
C ASN A 13 13.49 -4.42 8.80
N TRP A 14 12.82 -5.35 8.13
CA TRP A 14 13.20 -5.80 6.80
C TRP A 14 12.92 -4.75 5.70
N LEU A 15 11.93 -3.87 5.92
CA LEU A 15 11.68 -2.70 5.06
C LEU A 15 12.69 -1.60 5.37
N VAL A 16 12.94 -1.34 6.66
CA VAL A 16 13.92 -0.34 7.12
C VAL A 16 15.34 -0.66 6.64
N ALA A 17 15.72 -1.94 6.68
CA ALA A 17 17.02 -2.42 6.22
C ALA A 17 17.03 -2.79 4.71
N SER A 18 15.95 -2.52 3.98
CA SER A 18 15.87 -2.84 2.56
C SER A 18 16.91 -2.05 1.77
N PRO A 19 17.68 -2.68 0.85
CA PRO A 19 18.57 -1.97 -0.04
C PRO A 19 17.83 -1.26 -1.18
N THR A 20 16.52 -1.51 -1.34
CA THR A 20 15.69 -0.86 -2.35
C THR A 20 15.68 0.65 -2.13
N PRO A 21 15.94 1.48 -3.17
CA PRO A 21 15.85 2.93 -3.05
C PRO A 21 14.50 3.35 -2.47
N TRP A 22 14.51 4.31 -1.55
CA TRP A 22 13.33 4.71 -0.78
C TRP A 22 12.09 4.98 -1.64
N GLU A 23 12.22 5.77 -2.72
CA GLU A 23 11.11 6.08 -3.62
C GLU A 23 10.46 4.81 -4.19
N ARG A 24 11.30 3.83 -4.59
CA ARG A 24 10.81 2.54 -5.11
C ARG A 24 10.22 1.68 -4.00
N LEU A 25 10.75 1.75 -2.78
CA LEU A 25 10.27 0.98 -1.64
C LEU A 25 8.84 1.37 -1.26
N VAL A 26 8.57 2.68 -1.12
CA VAL A 26 7.27 3.20 -0.66
C VAL A 26 6.21 3.22 -1.76
N THR A 27 6.60 3.30 -3.03
CA THR A 27 5.65 3.31 -4.15
C THR A 27 5.46 1.91 -4.74
N LEU A 28 6.53 1.21 -5.08
CA LEU A 28 6.50 -0.04 -5.83
C LEU A 28 6.74 -1.29 -4.97
N GLY A 29 7.09 -1.13 -3.70
CA GLY A 29 7.46 -2.21 -2.79
C GLY A 29 8.94 -2.63 -2.86
N PRO A 30 9.40 -3.44 -1.88
CA PRO A 30 10.78 -3.93 -1.78
C PRO A 30 11.17 -4.88 -2.91
N ASP A 31 12.47 -4.98 -3.17
CA ASP A 31 13.05 -5.97 -4.09
C ASP A 31 13.11 -7.38 -3.46
N GLY A 32 13.48 -8.39 -4.26
CA GLY A 32 13.61 -9.79 -3.80
C GLY A 32 12.37 -10.67 -4.03
N PHE A 33 11.30 -10.10 -4.59
CA PHE A 33 10.09 -10.82 -4.98
C PHE A 33 10.16 -11.25 -6.46
N GLN A 34 9.44 -12.33 -6.80
CA GLN A 34 9.44 -12.88 -8.16
C GLN A 34 8.78 -11.94 -9.17
N SER A 35 7.73 -11.23 -8.74
CA SER A 35 6.90 -10.42 -9.62
C SER A 35 6.42 -9.15 -8.93
N ARG A 36 6.04 -8.17 -9.75
CA ARG A 36 5.62 -6.83 -9.32
C ARG A 36 4.51 -6.31 -10.23
N ALA A 37 3.56 -5.60 -9.66
CA ALA A 37 2.49 -4.92 -10.38
C ALA A 37 2.15 -3.57 -9.74
N ARG A 38 1.40 -2.74 -10.48
CA ARG A 38 0.71 -1.55 -9.97
C ARG A 38 -0.79 -1.81 -10.01
N LEU A 39 -1.45 -1.64 -8.88
CA LEU A 39 -2.89 -1.41 -8.81
C LEU A 39 -3.13 0.07 -9.09
N ARG A 40 -3.72 0.38 -10.23
CA ARG A 40 -4.01 1.75 -10.66
C ARG A 40 -5.36 2.16 -10.09
N PHE A 41 -5.38 3.14 -9.19
CA PHE A 41 -6.64 3.64 -8.65
C PHE A 41 -7.39 4.39 -9.74
N VAL A 42 -6.70 5.24 -10.49
CA VAL A 42 -7.16 5.78 -11.77
C VAL A 42 -6.23 5.36 -12.91
N PRO A 43 -6.63 5.46 -14.19
CA PRO A 43 -5.76 5.06 -15.32
C PRO A 43 -4.42 5.81 -15.36
N ASP A 44 -3.47 5.36 -16.17
CA ASP A 44 -2.23 6.12 -16.40
C ASP A 44 -2.46 7.36 -17.29
N PRO A 45 -1.64 8.41 -17.17
CA PRO A 45 -1.69 9.56 -18.08
C PRO A 45 -1.52 9.12 -19.54
N ILE A 46 -2.36 9.66 -20.42
CA ILE A 46 -2.38 9.35 -21.86
C ILE A 46 -1.58 10.35 -22.70
N ARG A 47 -1.14 11.45 -22.10
CA ARG A 47 -0.31 12.48 -22.74
C ARG A 47 0.69 13.08 -21.74
N PRO A 48 1.87 13.55 -22.21
CA PRO A 48 2.81 14.27 -21.36
C PRO A 48 2.18 15.50 -20.69
N GLY A 49 2.50 15.73 -19.42
CA GLY A 49 2.00 16.88 -18.65
C GLY A 49 0.50 16.88 -18.38
N GLN A 50 -0.14 15.71 -18.42
CA GLN A 50 -1.53 15.59 -17.95
C GLN A 50 -1.57 15.75 -16.43
N ALA A 51 -2.52 16.54 -15.94
CA ALA A 51 -2.80 16.65 -14.50
C ALA A 51 -3.76 15.52 -14.08
N GLU A 52 -3.66 15.07 -12.84
CA GLU A 52 -4.57 14.04 -12.30
C GLU A 52 -6.02 14.54 -12.28
N SER A 53 -6.23 15.84 -12.06
CA SER A 53 -7.55 16.48 -12.10
C SER A 53 -8.21 16.46 -13.48
N ASP A 54 -7.47 16.16 -14.56
CA ASP A 54 -8.02 15.99 -15.90
C ASP A 54 -8.71 14.63 -16.07
N VAL A 55 -8.53 13.70 -15.13
CA VAL A 55 -9.04 12.32 -15.24
C VAL A 55 -10.49 12.27 -14.80
N ASN A 56 -11.36 11.79 -15.70
CA ASN A 56 -12.77 11.53 -15.38
C ASN A 56 -13.01 10.02 -15.30
N VAL A 57 -13.19 9.52 -14.07
CA VAL A 57 -13.46 8.10 -13.78
C VAL A 57 -14.95 7.77 -13.64
N GLY A 58 -15.82 8.78 -13.66
CA GLY A 58 -17.28 8.64 -13.53
C GLY A 58 -17.76 8.41 -12.08
N ASP A 59 -19.03 8.71 -11.83
CA ASP A 59 -19.65 8.70 -10.49
C ASP A 59 -19.68 7.33 -9.79
N GLY A 60 -19.49 6.24 -10.54
CA GLY A 60 -19.48 4.86 -10.02
C GLY A 60 -18.08 4.31 -9.72
N HIS A 61 -17.04 5.13 -9.84
CA HIS A 61 -15.67 4.70 -9.61
C HIS A 61 -15.43 4.32 -8.14
N PRO A 62 -14.84 3.14 -7.85
CA PRO A 62 -14.55 2.74 -6.48
C PRO A 62 -13.46 3.59 -5.84
N SER A 63 -13.57 3.86 -4.53
CA SER A 63 -12.51 4.54 -3.76
C SER A 63 -11.20 3.75 -3.76
N ASP A 64 -10.08 4.43 -3.49
CA ASP A 64 -8.76 3.82 -3.37
C ASP A 64 -8.79 2.69 -2.33
N LEU A 65 -9.41 2.95 -1.18
CA LEU A 65 -9.55 1.98 -0.10
C LEU A 65 -10.35 0.75 -0.55
N LEU A 66 -11.44 0.91 -1.32
CA LEU A 66 -12.22 -0.23 -1.82
C LEU A 66 -11.41 -1.07 -2.81
N GLN A 67 -10.64 -0.43 -3.69
CA GLN A 67 -9.75 -1.10 -4.62
C GLN A 67 -8.61 -1.83 -3.89
N ALA A 68 -7.97 -1.17 -2.92
CA ALA A 68 -6.90 -1.75 -2.08
C ALA A 68 -7.41 -2.94 -1.27
N ARG A 69 -8.58 -2.81 -0.62
CA ARG A 69 -9.26 -3.90 0.10
C ARG A 69 -9.46 -5.12 -0.80
N ARG A 70 -9.97 -4.90 -2.02
CA ARG A 70 -10.18 -6.01 -2.97
C ARG A 70 -8.88 -6.68 -3.38
N ALA A 71 -7.82 -5.92 -3.66
CA ALA A 71 -6.50 -6.47 -3.96
C ALA A 71 -5.94 -7.29 -2.79
N LEU A 72 -6.02 -6.77 -1.56
CA LEU A 72 -5.59 -7.49 -0.35
C LEU A 72 -6.36 -8.80 -0.14
N HIS A 73 -7.68 -8.83 -0.40
CA HIS A 73 -8.46 -10.08 -0.38
C HIS A 73 -8.00 -11.11 -1.42
N ARG A 74 -7.49 -10.68 -2.58
CA ARG A 74 -6.87 -11.61 -3.54
C ARG A 74 -5.56 -12.18 -3.02
N LEU A 75 -4.75 -11.35 -2.37
CA LEU A 75 -3.47 -11.73 -1.79
C LEU A 75 -3.59 -12.69 -0.58
N TRP A 76 -4.77 -12.79 0.04
CA TRP A 76 -5.06 -13.70 1.15
C TRP A 76 -4.61 -15.15 0.92
N ARG A 77 -4.77 -15.67 -0.31
CA ARG A 77 -4.42 -17.06 -0.66
C ARG A 77 -2.92 -17.28 -0.88
N PHE A 78 -2.12 -16.22 -0.88
CA PHE A 78 -0.71 -16.24 -1.25
C PHE A 78 0.21 -15.99 -0.04
N THR A 79 -0.25 -16.33 1.15
CA THR A 79 0.51 -16.30 2.41
C THR A 79 0.11 -17.50 3.28
N ALA A 80 1.04 -18.02 4.07
CA ALA A 80 0.78 -19.00 5.11
C ALA A 80 0.28 -18.35 6.41
N THR A 81 0.41 -17.03 6.55
CA THR A 81 0.06 -16.28 7.76
C THR A 81 -1.01 -15.19 7.51
N PRO A 82 -2.17 -15.49 6.90
CA PRO A 82 -3.19 -14.47 6.62
C PRO A 82 -3.88 -13.92 7.88
N GLN A 83 -3.69 -14.60 9.02
CA GLN A 83 -4.20 -14.17 10.32
C GLN A 83 -3.22 -13.26 11.07
N ASP A 84 -2.04 -13.04 10.50
CA ASP A 84 -0.95 -12.29 11.12
C ASP A 84 -0.32 -11.36 10.07
N CYS A 85 -0.93 -10.20 9.90
CA CYS A 85 -0.56 -9.17 8.95
C CYS A 85 -0.27 -7.86 9.68
N TYR A 86 0.58 -7.06 9.05
CA TYR A 86 0.98 -5.74 9.49
C TYR A 86 0.46 -4.70 8.51
N PHE A 87 -0.01 -3.59 9.05
CA PHE A 87 -0.57 -2.48 8.28
C PHE A 87 0.11 -1.19 8.75
N CYS A 88 0.57 -0.38 7.82
CA CYS A 88 1.12 0.94 8.08
C CYS A 88 0.11 2.01 7.70
N LEU A 89 -0.08 3.00 8.56
CA LEU A 89 -0.81 4.23 8.27
C LEU A 89 0.18 5.39 8.29
N TRP A 90 0.14 6.25 7.28
CA TRP A 90 1.00 7.44 7.27
C TRP A 90 0.55 8.44 8.32
N ASP A 91 1.49 8.95 9.11
CA ASP A 91 1.22 9.89 10.21
C ASP A 91 0.81 11.29 9.74
N GLY A 92 1.01 11.60 8.45
CA GLY A 92 0.63 12.88 7.84
C GLY A 92 -0.82 12.99 7.39
N TYR A 93 -1.62 11.92 7.47
CA TYR A 93 -3.06 12.04 7.19
C TYR A 93 -3.74 12.90 8.26
N SER A 94 -4.48 13.91 7.81
CA SER A 94 -5.30 14.75 8.68
C SER A 94 -6.60 14.03 9.07
N GLY A 95 -7.17 14.40 10.22
CA GLY A 95 -8.43 13.82 10.70
C GLY A 95 -8.29 12.48 11.43
N LEU A 96 -7.07 11.94 11.56
CA LEU A 96 -6.80 10.79 12.42
C LEU A 96 -6.81 11.20 13.90
N SER A 97 -7.27 10.29 14.78
CA SER A 97 -7.18 10.55 16.21
C SER A 97 -5.71 10.59 16.66
N PRO A 98 -5.31 11.50 17.58
CA PRO A 98 -3.92 11.64 18.01
C PRO A 98 -3.30 10.34 18.54
N GLU A 99 -4.13 9.44 19.07
CA GLU A 99 -3.71 8.13 19.58
C GLU A 99 -3.15 7.22 18.48
N MET A 100 -3.53 7.45 17.23
CA MET A 100 -3.09 6.65 16.08
C MET A 100 -1.69 6.98 15.60
N SER A 101 -1.14 8.14 15.96
CA SER A 101 0.20 8.61 15.58
C SER A 101 1.11 8.88 16.78
N ALA A 102 0.64 8.66 18.02
CA ALA A 102 1.38 9.00 19.25
C ALA A 102 2.43 7.96 19.69
N GLY A 103 2.45 6.75 19.12
CA GLY A 103 3.39 5.69 19.50
C GLY A 103 4.62 5.58 18.58
N PRO A 104 5.56 4.64 18.84
CA PRO A 104 6.67 4.34 17.94
C PRO A 104 6.23 4.22 16.47
N LEU A 105 6.92 4.95 15.58
CA LEU A 105 6.63 4.98 14.15
C LEU A 105 7.72 4.25 13.37
N VAL A 106 7.32 3.54 12.32
CA VAL A 106 8.22 3.01 11.31
C VAL A 106 8.71 4.19 10.47
N ALA A 107 9.97 4.58 10.63
CA ALA A 107 10.60 5.55 9.76
C ALA A 107 11.28 4.82 8.59
N LEU A 108 10.89 5.16 7.36
CA LEU A 108 11.60 4.74 6.16
C LEU A 108 12.42 5.94 5.67
N PRO A 109 13.69 6.09 6.08
CA PRO A 109 14.46 7.28 5.72
C PRO A 109 14.81 7.24 4.23
N PRO A 110 14.57 8.31 3.46
CA PRO A 110 15.31 8.50 2.23
C PRO A 110 16.77 8.68 2.63
N GLY A 111 17.68 7.98 1.95
CA GLY A 111 19.10 8.11 2.23
C GLY A 111 19.49 9.59 2.26
N GLN A 112 19.87 10.06 3.46
CA GLN A 112 20.44 11.38 3.75
C GLN A 112 19.74 12.58 3.09
N GLU A 113 18.62 13.04 3.67
CA GLU A 113 18.56 14.44 4.16
C GLU A 113 17.26 14.81 4.89
N TYR A 114 16.13 14.10 4.77
CA TYR A 114 14.90 14.46 5.50
C TYR A 114 13.94 13.28 5.70
N PRO A 115 13.38 13.02 6.90
CA PRO A 115 12.42 11.94 7.10
C PRO A 115 11.02 12.37 6.63
N TYR A 116 10.60 11.99 5.42
CA TYR A 116 9.28 12.42 4.92
C TYR A 116 8.14 11.44 5.15
N ARG A 117 8.42 10.19 5.54
CA ARG A 117 7.38 9.20 5.80
C ARG A 117 7.63 8.42 7.08
N GLN A 118 6.78 8.66 8.06
CA GLN A 118 6.68 7.86 9.27
C GLN A 118 5.32 7.18 9.30
N TYR A 119 5.28 5.94 9.77
CA TYR A 119 4.07 5.14 9.76
C TYR A 119 3.75 4.57 11.12
N ALA A 120 2.49 4.74 11.53
CA ALA A 120 1.95 3.98 12.64
C ALA A 120 1.76 2.53 12.20
N LEU A 121 2.21 1.59 13.02
CA LEU A 121 2.13 0.16 12.73
C LEU A 121 0.94 -0.47 13.47
N PHE A 122 0.16 -1.24 12.73
CA PHE A 122 -0.94 -2.03 13.25
C PHE A 122 -0.74 -3.49 12.92
N ARG A 123 -1.26 -4.37 13.78
CA ARG A 123 -1.25 -5.81 13.57
C ARG A 123 -2.66 -6.35 13.61
N GLY A 124 -2.97 -7.28 12.73
CA GLY A 124 -4.29 -7.88 12.65
C GLY A 124 -4.35 -9.00 11.64
N ARG A 125 -5.55 -9.50 11.39
CA ARG A 125 -5.82 -10.43 10.28
C ARG A 125 -5.93 -9.63 9.00
N LEU A 126 -5.61 -10.24 7.87
CA LEU A 126 -5.78 -9.58 6.58
C LEU A 126 -7.21 -9.09 6.34
N THR A 127 -8.21 -9.84 6.82
CA THR A 127 -9.64 -9.50 6.74
C THR A 127 -10.04 -8.30 7.59
N ASP A 128 -9.20 -7.86 8.54
CA ASP A 128 -9.53 -6.68 9.35
C ASP A 128 -9.48 -5.37 8.52
N ILE A 129 -8.97 -5.42 7.27
CA ILE A 129 -9.10 -4.34 6.27
C ILE A 129 -10.56 -3.96 5.95
N ASP A 130 -11.51 -4.86 6.20
CA ASP A 130 -12.93 -4.61 5.97
C ASP A 130 -13.47 -3.56 6.94
N GLU A 131 -12.90 -3.49 8.15
CA GLU A 131 -13.26 -2.55 9.22
C GLU A 131 -12.28 -1.36 9.30
N TRP A 132 -11.37 -1.21 8.33
CA TRP A 132 -10.27 -0.25 8.38
C TRP A 132 -10.74 1.20 8.59
N GLU A 133 -11.68 1.68 7.77
CA GLU A 133 -12.23 3.04 7.86
C GLU A 133 -12.88 3.31 9.22
N THR A 134 -13.72 2.37 9.68
CA THR A 134 -14.36 2.43 11.00
C THR A 134 -13.33 2.45 12.13
N PHE A 135 -12.27 1.65 12.01
CA PHE A 135 -11.18 1.61 12.98
C PHE A 135 -10.40 2.93 13.05
N LEU A 136 -10.19 3.60 11.91
CA LEU A 136 -9.52 4.92 11.90
C LEU A 136 -10.36 6.02 12.56
N GLY A 137 -11.68 5.81 12.74
CA GLY A 137 -12.60 6.89 13.11
C GLY A 137 -12.63 8.02 12.07
N ALA A 138 -12.22 7.72 10.84
CA ALA A 138 -12.14 8.66 9.75
C ALA A 138 -13.50 8.72 9.06
N ASP A 139 -14.44 9.48 9.62
CA ASP A 139 -15.75 9.71 9.00
C ASP A 139 -15.57 10.35 7.60
N GLY A 140 -15.62 9.52 6.55
CA GLY A 140 -15.60 9.94 5.14
C GLY A 140 -14.23 10.14 4.51
N GLY A 141 -13.15 9.58 5.08
CA GLY A 141 -11.79 9.69 4.53
C GLY A 141 -11.32 8.47 3.72
N ASP A 142 -10.88 8.68 2.49
CA ASP A 142 -10.27 7.63 1.65
C ASP A 142 -8.76 7.47 1.97
N PHE A 143 -8.48 6.71 3.05
CA PHE A 143 -7.12 6.51 3.56
C PHE A 143 -6.72 5.03 3.48
N PRO A 144 -6.40 4.48 2.30
CA PRO A 144 -5.84 3.12 2.22
C PRO A 144 -4.56 2.99 3.07
N PRO A 145 -4.27 1.79 3.60
CA PRO A 145 -3.01 1.55 4.30
C PRO A 145 -1.82 1.82 3.37
N ALA A 146 -0.79 2.48 3.90
CA ALA A 146 0.40 2.83 3.14
C ALA A 146 1.28 1.61 2.83
N LEU A 147 1.39 0.67 3.77
CA LEU A 147 2.06 -0.61 3.55
C LEU A 147 1.24 -1.72 4.19
N VAL A 148 1.18 -2.88 3.54
CA VAL A 148 0.61 -4.10 4.13
C VAL A 148 1.47 -5.30 3.77
N TRP A 149 1.79 -6.14 4.76
CA TRP A 149 2.48 -7.40 4.53
C TRP A 149 2.09 -8.46 5.57
N PRO A 150 2.11 -9.76 5.23
CA PRO A 150 1.95 -10.85 6.17
C PRO A 150 3.26 -11.13 6.94
N ALA A 151 3.17 -11.78 8.11
CA ALA A 151 4.33 -12.11 8.94
C ALA A 151 5.38 -12.98 8.21
N ASP A 152 4.96 -13.85 7.29
CA ASP A 152 5.85 -14.64 6.44
C ASP A 152 6.46 -13.86 5.26
N ARG A 153 6.07 -12.58 5.08
CA ARG A 153 6.58 -11.65 4.05
C ARG A 153 6.45 -12.20 2.63
N SER A 154 5.43 -13.01 2.35
CA SER A 154 5.23 -13.61 1.03
C SER A 154 4.80 -12.61 -0.07
N TRP A 155 4.31 -11.44 0.32
CA TRP A 155 3.99 -10.31 -0.55
C TRP A 155 4.08 -8.99 0.25
N CYS A 156 4.09 -7.87 -0.46
CA CYS A 156 3.98 -6.53 0.15
C CYS A 156 3.15 -5.63 -0.78
N PHE A 157 2.18 -4.95 -0.19
CA PHE A 157 1.42 -3.86 -0.79
C PHE A 157 2.06 -2.54 -0.32
N ALA A 158 2.31 -1.61 -1.23
CA ALA A 158 2.92 -0.32 -0.97
C ALA A 158 2.17 0.79 -1.70
N ARG A 159 1.72 1.79 -0.97
CA ARG A 159 0.96 2.94 -1.45
C ARG A 159 1.53 4.18 -0.79
N ASP A 160 2.20 5.00 -1.57
CA ASP A 160 2.57 6.34 -1.15
C ASP A 160 1.42 7.31 -1.45
N VAL A 161 1.45 8.51 -0.88
CA VAL A 161 0.41 9.53 -1.07
C VAL A 161 0.49 10.27 -2.40
N ASP A 162 1.65 10.24 -3.05
CA ASP A 162 1.91 11.00 -4.27
C ASP A 162 1.45 10.29 -5.57
N PRO A 163 1.67 8.98 -5.77
CA PRO A 163 1.22 8.30 -6.99
C PRO A 163 -0.25 7.90 -6.93
N HIS A 164 -0.90 7.91 -8.09
CA HIS A 164 -2.29 7.49 -8.30
C HIS A 164 -2.52 5.97 -8.29
N TRP A 165 -1.55 5.22 -7.78
CA TRP A 165 -1.52 3.75 -7.80
C TRP A 165 -0.76 3.21 -6.59
N ALA A 166 -1.01 1.94 -6.27
CA ALA A 166 -0.26 1.18 -5.28
C ALA A 166 0.59 0.10 -5.95
N GLY A 167 1.84 -0.05 -5.51
CA GLY A 167 2.71 -1.15 -5.87
C GLY A 167 2.38 -2.42 -5.10
N ILE A 168 2.49 -3.55 -5.78
CA ILE A 168 2.32 -4.87 -5.17
C ILE A 168 3.46 -5.77 -5.63
N VAL A 169 4.17 -6.37 -4.68
CA VAL A 169 5.20 -7.37 -4.93
C VAL A 169 4.82 -8.72 -4.31
N GLY A 170 5.18 -9.81 -4.96
CA GLY A 170 4.80 -11.15 -4.52
C GLY A 170 5.36 -12.26 -5.40
N SER A 171 4.80 -13.46 -5.24
CA SER A 171 4.99 -14.55 -6.21
C SER A 171 4.37 -14.22 -7.56
N GLN A 172 4.82 -14.87 -8.63
CA GLN A 172 4.19 -14.69 -9.95
C GLN A 172 2.69 -15.04 -9.92
N ALA A 173 2.32 -16.11 -9.23
CA ALA A 173 0.92 -16.53 -9.11
C ALA A 173 0.04 -15.49 -8.38
N ALA A 174 0.60 -14.76 -7.40
CA ALA A 174 -0.11 -13.69 -6.71
C ALA A 174 -0.41 -12.51 -7.64
N VAL A 175 0.59 -12.09 -8.44
CA VAL A 175 0.43 -11.02 -9.43
C VAL A 175 -0.53 -11.44 -10.54
N ASP A 176 -0.42 -12.66 -11.06
CA ASP A 176 -1.32 -13.17 -12.10
C ASP A 176 -2.78 -13.19 -11.61
N ALA A 177 -3.02 -13.56 -10.35
CA ALA A 177 -4.35 -13.56 -9.76
C ALA A 177 -4.94 -12.14 -9.60
N LEU A 178 -4.10 -11.13 -9.35
CA LEU A 178 -4.52 -9.74 -9.31
C LEU A 178 -4.87 -9.22 -10.71
N VAL A 179 -4.03 -9.51 -11.71
CA VAL A 179 -4.26 -9.13 -13.12
C VAL A 179 -5.52 -9.81 -13.68
N ALA A 180 -5.83 -11.03 -13.25
CA ALA A 180 -7.01 -11.76 -13.69
C ALA A 180 -8.33 -11.25 -13.07
N ASP A 181 -8.30 -10.40 -12.04
CA ASP A 181 -9.51 -9.83 -11.45
C ASP A 181 -10.03 -8.65 -12.29
N THR A 182 -11.12 -8.87 -13.02
CA THR A 182 -11.70 -7.87 -13.93
C THR A 182 -12.25 -6.62 -13.28
N TYR A 183 -12.28 -6.55 -11.95
CA TYR A 183 -12.70 -5.38 -11.19
C TYR A 183 -11.52 -4.62 -10.57
N LEU A 184 -10.29 -5.07 -10.83
CA LEU A 184 -9.07 -4.35 -10.48
C LEU A 184 -8.39 -3.91 -11.76
N ASP A 185 -7.88 -2.68 -11.78
CA ASP A 185 -6.98 -2.23 -12.85
C ASP A 185 -5.53 -2.49 -12.41
N VAL A 186 -5.00 -3.66 -12.79
CA VAL A 186 -3.66 -4.09 -12.39
C VAL A 186 -2.77 -4.28 -13.61
N VAL A 187 -1.60 -3.64 -13.58
CA VAL A 187 -0.59 -3.75 -14.65
C VAL A 187 0.72 -4.29 -14.09
N VAL A 188 1.28 -5.30 -14.75
CA VAL A 188 2.59 -5.86 -14.38
C VAL A 188 3.68 -4.83 -14.64
N VAL A 189 4.62 -4.69 -13.70
CA VAL A 189 5.80 -3.83 -13.83
C VAL A 189 7.00 -4.69 -14.19
N ARG A 190 7.58 -4.45 -15.36
CA ARG A 190 8.79 -5.13 -15.80
C ARG A 190 10.04 -4.32 -15.44
N PRO A 191 11.20 -4.98 -15.30
CA PRO A 191 12.47 -4.29 -15.17
C PRO A 191 12.69 -3.30 -16.32
N GLY A 192 12.94 -2.03 -15.99
CA GLY A 192 13.17 -0.96 -16.97
C GLY A 192 11.92 -0.22 -17.45
N ASP A 193 10.72 -0.63 -17.03
CA ASP A 193 9.50 0.13 -17.34
C ASP A 193 9.57 1.52 -16.69
N ALA A 194 9.30 2.55 -17.49
CA ALA A 194 8.99 3.86 -16.95
C ALA A 194 7.67 3.77 -16.19
N VAL A 195 7.61 4.41 -15.02
CA VAL A 195 6.42 4.41 -14.19
C VAL A 195 5.66 5.71 -14.46
N PRO A 196 4.46 5.65 -15.09
CA PRO A 196 3.71 6.86 -15.40
C PRO A 196 3.25 7.58 -14.13
N THR A 197 3.44 8.89 -14.10
CA THR A 197 2.94 9.78 -13.05
C THR A 197 2.28 10.99 -13.69
N TYR A 198 1.27 11.52 -13.03
CA TYR A 198 0.71 12.83 -13.36
C TYR A 198 1.69 13.95 -12.97
N TYR A 199 1.49 15.14 -13.54
CA TYR A 199 2.30 16.34 -13.32
C TYR A 199 1.46 17.50 -12.79
#